data_AF-A0A358FXB3-F1
#
_entry.id   AF-A0A358FXB3-F1
#
_cell.length_a   1.000
_cell.length_b   1.000
_cell.length_c   1.000
_cell.angle_alpha   90.00
_cell.angle_beta   90.00
_cell.angle_gamma   90.00
#
_symmetry.space_group_name_H-M   'P 1'
#
loop_
_entity.id
_entity.type
_entity.pdbx_description
1 polymer ?
#
loop_
_entity_poly.entity_id
_entity_poly.type
_entity_poly.pdbx_seq_one_letter_code
_entity_poly.pdbx_strand_id
1 'polypeptide(L)' 'MDIDLVAFSAELSALEEHLSRCRDRVEGLITPLRSSEREDILSPLYESERLLRSAERAISRAERATR' A
#
# COMPACT_ATOMS: atom_id res chain seq x y z
N MET A 1 5.26 28.55 7.00
CA MET A 1 4.07 27.69 6.96
C MET A 1 4.31 26.65 8.03
N ASP A 2 3.70 26.80 9.21
CA ASP A 2 3.83 25.79 10.25
C ASP A 2 3.06 24.56 9.80
N ILE A 3 3.78 23.45 9.64
CA ILE A 3 3.17 22.16 9.40
C ILE A 3 2.61 21.72 10.75
N ASP A 4 1.29 21.56 10.83
CA ASP A 4 0.67 20.89 11.96
C ASP A 4 1.09 19.41 11.93
N LEU A 5 2.10 19.09 12.73
CA LEU A 5 2.67 17.74 12.83
C LEU A 5 1.65 16.71 13.33
N VAL A 6 0.66 17.14 14.13
CA VAL A 6 -0.40 16.24 14.62
C VAL A 6 -1.33 15.88 13.48
N ALA A 7 -1.80 16.88 12.74
CA ALA A 7 -2.64 16.66 11.56
C ALA A 7 -1.89 15.82 10.51
N PHE A 8 -0.62 16.13 10.26
CA PHE A 8 0.20 15.39 9.30
C PHE A 8 0.42 13.92 9.72
N SER A 9 0.68 13.66 11.00
CA SER A 9 0.80 12.28 11.49
C SER A 9 -0.52 11.51 11.36
N ALA A 10 -1.66 12.15 11.62
CA ALA A 10 -2.98 11.52 11.47
C ALA A 10 -3.26 11.13 10.00
N GLU A 11 -2.91 12.00 9.06
CA GLU A 11 -3.01 11.72 7.62
C GLU A 11 -2.12 10.56 7.18
N LEU A 12 -0.87 10.48 7.68
CA LEU A 12 0.02 9.37 7.37
C LEU A 12 -0.54 8.02 7.86
N SER A 13 -1.09 7.97 9.07
CA SER A 13 -1.69 6.74 9.61
C SER A 13 -2.97 6.35 8.85
N ALA A 14 -3.78 7.33 8.43
CA ALA A 14 -4.94 7.07 7.57
C ALA A 14 -4.53 6.50 6.19
N LEU A 15 -3.43 7.01 5.62
CA LEU A 15 -2.87 6.49 4.37
C LEU A 15 -2.30 5.07 4.54
N GLU A 16 -1.65 4.77 5.67
CA GLU A 16 -1.16 3.42 5.97
C GLU A 16 -2.33 2.41 6.04
N GLU A 17 -3.42 2.75 6.75
CA GLU A 17 -4.63 1.93 6.81
C GLU A 17 -5.26 1.73 5.43
N HIS A 18 -5.30 2.80 4.62
CA HIS A 18 -5.82 2.71 3.25
C HIS A 18 -4.98 1.77 2.38
N LEU A 19 -3.65 1.89 2.42
CA LEU A 19 -2.75 1.00 1.68
C LEU A 19 -2.86 -0.45 2.12
N SER A 20 -3.00 -0.70 3.42
CA SER A 20 -3.23 -2.04 3.96
C SER A 20 -4.47 -2.68 3.34
N ARG A 21 -5.60 -1.96 3.31
CA ARG A 21 -6.83 -2.42 2.65
C ARG A 21 -6.67 -2.65 1.15
N CYS A 22 -5.91 -1.79 0.45
CA CYS A 22 -5.63 -1.98 -0.97
C CYS A 22 -4.80 -3.25 -1.21
N ARG A 23 -3.80 -3.51 -0.38
CA ARG A 23 -2.97 -4.73 -0.45
C ARG A 23 -3.83 -5.97 -0.24
N ASP A 24 -4.69 -5.98 0.77
CA ASP A 24 -5.59 -7.11 1.05
C ASP A 24 -6.52 -7.39 -0.13
N ARG A 25 -7.03 -6.34 -0.79
CA ARG A 25 -7.86 -6.48 -1.99
C ARG A 25 -7.07 -7.07 -3.16
N VAL A 26 -5.85 -6.58 -3.41
CA VAL A 26 -4.99 -7.11 -4.49
C VAL A 26 -4.62 -8.57 -4.22
N GLU A 27 -4.26 -8.91 -2.99
CA GLU A 27 -3.98 -10.30 -2.61
C GLU A 27 -5.22 -11.20 -2.77
N GLY A 28 -6.41 -10.69 -2.43
CA GLY A 28 -7.68 -11.37 -2.65
C GLY A 28 -8.00 -11.61 -4.12
N LEU A 29 -7.52 -10.76 -5.04
CA LEU A 29 -7.64 -10.94 -6.49
C LEU A 29 -6.60 -11.94 -7.03
N ILE A 30 -5.38 -11.92 -6.49
CA ILE A 30 -4.28 -12.81 -6.91
C ILE A 30 -4.56 -14.24 -6.48
N THR A 31 -5.00 -14.44 -5.24
CA THR A 31 -5.16 -15.77 -4.61
C THR A 31 -5.93 -16.78 -5.47
N PRO A 32 -7.13 -16.49 -6.00
CA PRO A 32 -7.88 -17.44 -6.83
C PRO A 32 -7.24 -17.67 -8.22
N LEU A 33 -6.36 -16.78 -8.67
CA LEU A 33 -5.75 -16.83 -9.99
C LEU A 33 -4.34 -17.45 -9.98
N ARG A 34 -3.74 -17.69 -8.80
CA ARG A 34 -2.33 -18.07 -8.63
C ARG A 34 -1.92 -19.35 -9.37
N SER A 35 -2.86 -20.26 -9.61
CA SER A 35 -2.65 -21.52 -10.37
C SER A 35 -3.20 -21.46 -11.80
N SER A 36 -3.69 -20.31 -12.25
CA SER A 36 -4.21 -20.13 -13.60
C SER A 36 -3.10 -19.75 -14.59
N GLU A 37 -3.31 -20.06 -15.86
CA GLU A 37 -2.42 -19.63 -16.96
C GLU A 37 -2.63 -18.16 -17.37
N ARG A 38 -3.38 -17.38 -16.56
CA ARG A 38 -3.73 -15.98 -16.83
C ARG A 38 -2.62 -15.01 -16.42
N GLU A 39 -1.42 -15.24 -16.96
CA GLU A 39 -0.26 -14.39 -16.73
C GLU A 39 -0.53 -12.93 -17.15
N ASP A 40 -1.37 -12.74 -18.17
CA ASP A 40 -1.87 -11.44 -18.65
C ASP A 40 -2.57 -10.63 -17.54
N ILE A 41 -3.22 -11.30 -16.60
CA ILE A 41 -3.89 -10.70 -15.45
C ILE A 41 -2.98 -10.70 -14.20
N LEU A 42 -2.25 -11.79 -13.95
CA LEU A 42 -1.42 -11.92 -12.76
C LEU A 42 -0.26 -10.92 -12.74
N SER A 43 0.40 -10.72 -13.89
CA SER A 43 1.54 -9.80 -14.00
C SER A 43 1.22 -8.38 -13.52
N PRO A 44 0.16 -7.69 -14.02
CA PRO A 44 -0.21 -6.37 -13.50
C PRO A 44 -0.69 -6.37 -12.05
N LEU A 45 -1.28 -7.46 -11.54
CA LEU A 45 -1.67 -7.58 -10.13
C LEU A 45 -0.44 -7.67 -9.20
N TYR A 46 0.56 -8.48 -9.56
CA TYR A 46 1.81 -8.56 -8.81
C TYR A 46 2.59 -7.24 -8.83
N GLU A 47 2.60 -6.55 -9.97
CA GLU A 47 3.19 -5.22 -10.08
C GLU A 47 2.45 -4.22 -9.17
N SER A 48 1.12 -4.27 -9.15
CA SER A 48 0.31 -3.45 -8.24
C SER A 48 0.64 -3.74 -6.77
N GLU A 49 0.77 -5.01 -6.38
CA GLU A 49 1.18 -5.42 -5.03
C GLU A 49 2.57 -4.85 -4.67
N ARG A 50 3.52 -4.93 -5.60
CA ARG A 50 4.89 -4.40 -5.44
C ARG A 50 4.90 -2.90 -5.23
N LEU A 51 4.09 -2.16 -5.98
CA LEU A 51 3.95 -0.71 -5.85
C LEU A 51 3.31 -0.33 -4.51
N LEU A 52 2.25 -1.02 -4.10
CA LEU A 52 1.59 -0.80 -2.81
C LEU A 52 2.55 -1.03 -1.63
N ARG A 53 3.32 -2.12 -1.65
CA ARG A 53 4.36 -2.37 -0.63
C ARG A 53 5.45 -1.30 -0.61
N SER A 54 5.77 -0.72 -1.77
CA SER A 54 6.75 0.36 -1.85
C SER A 54 6.22 1.67 -1.27
N ALA A 55 4.94 1.98 -1.51
CA ALA A 55 4.25 3.13 -0.93
C ALA A 55 4.14 3.02 0.59
N GLU A 56 3.75 1.85 1.10
CA GLU A 56 3.64 1.59 2.55
C GLU A 56 4.99 1.76 3.25
N ARG A 57 6.07 1.23 2.66
CA ARG A 57 7.44 1.47 3.18
C ARG A 57 7.81 2.95 3.18
N ALA A 58 7.35 3.73 2.21
CA ALA A 58 7.62 5.17 2.16
C ALA A 58 6.85 5.93 3.25
N ILE A 59 5.57 5.60 3.46
CA ILE A 59 4.75 6.17 4.53
C ILE A 59 5.31 5.80 5.90
N SER A 60 5.65 4.53 6.13
CA SER A 60 6.27 4.10 7.40
C SER A 60 7.59 4.81 7.70
N ARG A 61 8.37 5.17 6.67
CA ARG A 61 9.56 6.03 6.84
C ARG A 61 9.20 7.48 7.18
N ALA A 62 8.16 8.03 6.53
CA ALA A 62 7.69 9.38 6.82
C ALA A 62 7.15 9.48 8.25
N GLU A 63 6.36 8.52 8.71
CA GLU A 63 5.82 8.47 10.08
C GLU A 63 6.91 8.42 11.15
N ARG A 64 8.01 7.71 10.87
CA ARG A 64 9.19 7.69 11.76
C ARG A 64 9.93 9.01 11.79
N ALA A 65 9.86 9.81 10.72
CA ALA A 65 10.52 11.10 10.63
C ALA A 65 9.67 12.25 11.23
N THR A 66 8.37 12.03 11.40
CA THR A 66 7.43 12.97 12.03
C THR A 66 7.26 12.76 13.54
N ARG A 67 7.81 11.67 14.07
CA ARG A 67 7.83 11.32 15.49
C ARG A 67 9.08 11.89 16.17
#